data_AF-A0A956L8U1-F1
#
_entry.id   AF-A0A956L8U1-F1
#
_cell.length_a   1.000
_cell.length_b   1.000
_cell.length_c   1.000
_cell.angle_alpha   90.00
_cell.angle_beta   90.00
_cell.angle_gamma   90.00
#
_symmetry.space_group_name_H-M   'P 1'
#
loop_
_entity.id
_entity.type
_entity.pdbx_description
1 polymer ?
#
loop_
_entity_poly.entity_id
_entity_poly.type
_entity_poly.pdbx_seq_one_letter_code
_entity_poly.pdbx_strand_id
1 'polypeptide(L)'
;MSLPPLLAPLRDHRARLVPLGIALLLTYGYFVGEPAWNQNSRLALTRAMVEQRSTIIDRYHATTGDKSYRDGHFYCDKAPGTSLLALPSYAALHGLRQLTGGEPPGMRVIPLDREEAAAGRTPDPSDRKPGDRIRYNQAHRLALYVTRLCSVSLVALAGLVALYLLFF
;
A
#
# COMPACT_ATOMS: atom_id res chain seq x y z
N MET A 1 -24.67 25.03 -13.81
CA MET A 1 -23.48 25.69 -13.23
C MET A 1 -22.37 25.65 -14.26
N SER A 2 -21.89 26.80 -14.74
CA SER A 2 -20.75 26.89 -15.66
C SER A 2 -19.47 26.44 -14.93
N LEU A 3 -18.64 25.63 -15.59
CA LEU A 3 -17.33 25.26 -15.04
C LEU A 3 -16.44 26.51 -14.90
N PRO A 4 -15.58 26.59 -13.86
CA PRO A 4 -14.57 27.63 -13.75
C PRO A 4 -13.73 27.74 -15.03
N PRO A 5 -13.30 28.94 -15.44
CA PRO A 5 -12.45 29.11 -16.63
C PRO A 5 -11.18 28.24 -16.61
N LEU A 6 -10.61 28.03 -15.42
CA LEU A 6 -9.45 27.15 -15.19
C LEU A 6 -9.70 25.69 -15.63
N LEU A 7 -10.95 25.24 -15.66
CA LEU A 7 -11.30 23.87 -16.05
C LEU A 7 -11.80 23.77 -17.49
N ALA A 8 -11.86 24.89 -18.23
CA ALA A 8 -12.27 24.91 -19.63
C ALA A 8 -11.43 23.95 -20.51
N PRO A 9 -10.09 23.88 -20.37
CA PRO A 9 -9.28 22.95 -21.16
C PRO A 9 -9.68 21.48 -20.99
N LEU A 10 -10.09 21.08 -19.78
CA LEU A 10 -10.53 19.71 -19.53
C LEU A 10 -11.83 19.39 -20.28
N ARG A 11 -12.76 20.35 -20.32
CA ARG A 11 -14.04 20.20 -21.03
C ARG A 11 -13.84 20.19 -22.54
N ASP A 12 -13.00 21.09 -23.03
CA ASP A 12 -12.81 21.32 -24.45
C ASP A 12 -12.02 20.15 -25.08
N HIS A 13 -11.08 19.57 -24.33
CA HIS A 13 -10.30 18.40 -24.75
C HIS A 13 -10.83 17.06 -24.24
N ARG A 14 -12.05 17.01 -23.68
CA ARG A 14 -12.62 15.81 -23.02
C ARG A 14 -12.59 14.55 -23.89
N ALA A 15 -12.78 14.69 -25.21
CA ALA A 15 -12.82 13.56 -26.14
C ALA A 15 -11.49 12.79 -26.20
N ARG A 16 -10.37 13.45 -25.86
CA ARG A 16 -9.03 12.84 -25.79
C ARG A 16 -8.65 12.50 -24.34
N LEU A 17 -8.98 13.39 -23.41
CA LEU A 17 -8.59 13.24 -22.00
C LEU A 17 -9.34 12.11 -21.29
N VAL A 18 -10.63 11.88 -21.58
CA VAL A 18 -11.41 10.82 -20.96
C VAL A 18 -10.86 9.42 -21.30
N PRO A 19 -10.70 9.02 -22.58
CA PRO A 19 -10.16 7.69 -22.89
C PRO A 19 -8.72 7.52 -22.38
N LEU A 20 -7.89 8.57 -22.42
CA LEU A 20 -6.55 8.55 -21.83
C LEU A 20 -6.60 8.34 -20.31
N GLY A 21 -7.46 9.08 -19.61
CA GLY A 21 -7.65 8.95 -18.17
C GLY A 21 -8.13 7.56 -17.76
N ILE A 22 -9.06 6.98 -18.52
CA ILE A 22 -9.51 5.59 -18.32
C ILE A 22 -8.36 4.62 -18.56
N ALA A 23 -7.61 4.77 -19.66
CA ALA A 23 -6.48 3.90 -19.96
C ALA A 23 -5.44 3.93 -18.83
N LEU A 24 -5.06 5.14 -18.36
CA LEU A 24 -4.13 5.30 -17.24
C LEU A 24 -4.66 4.72 -15.94
N LEU A 25 -5.95 4.94 -15.62
CA LEU A 25 -6.58 4.38 -14.44
C LEU A 25 -6.56 2.84 -14.48
N LEU A 26 -6.90 2.23 -15.62
CA LEU A 26 -6.86 0.79 -15.80
C LEU A 26 -5.43 0.26 -15.71
N THR A 27 -4.45 0.93 -16.30
CA THR A 27 -3.04 0.54 -16.20
C THR A 27 -2.55 0.61 -14.75
N TYR A 28 -2.81 1.70 -14.04
CA TYR A 28 -2.38 1.88 -12.65
C TYR A 28 -3.16 1.02 -11.65
N GLY A 29 -4.39 0.63 -11.98
CA GLY A 29 -5.19 -0.33 -11.21
C GLY A 29 -4.77 -1.77 -11.45
N TYR A 30 -4.51 -2.16 -12.70
CA TYR A 30 -4.22 -3.56 -13.05
C TYR A 30 -2.79 -3.99 -12.69
N PHE A 31 -1.79 -3.17 -13.06
CA PHE A 31 -0.39 -3.50 -12.82
C PHE A 31 0.03 -3.11 -11.41
N VAL A 32 -0.25 -3.98 -10.45
CA VAL A 32 0.15 -3.87 -9.04
C VAL A 32 1.18 -4.95 -8.77
N GLY A 33 2.39 -4.54 -8.37
CA GLY A 33 3.47 -5.47 -8.04
C GLY A 33 3.14 -6.32 -6.81
N GLU A 34 3.82 -7.45 -6.69
CA GLU A 34 3.75 -8.27 -5.48
C GLU A 34 4.25 -7.49 -4.25
N PRO A 35 3.78 -7.85 -3.04
CA PRO A 35 4.28 -7.26 -1.81
C PRO A 35 5.81 -7.40 -1.69
N ALA A 36 6.51 -6.27 -1.66
CA ALA A 36 7.94 -6.19 -1.43
C ALA A 36 8.27 -5.30 -0.21
N TRP A 37 9.52 -5.35 0.23
CA TRP A 37 9.97 -4.64 1.44
C TRP A 37 9.65 -3.14 1.40
N ASN A 38 9.91 -2.50 0.26
CA ASN A 38 9.71 -1.07 0.10
C ASN A 38 8.25 -0.63 0.33
N GLN A 39 7.26 -1.37 -0.21
CA GLN A 39 5.85 -1.04 -0.01
C GLN A 39 5.37 -1.49 1.37
N ASN A 40 5.85 -2.63 1.87
CA ASN A 40 5.51 -3.14 3.20
C ASN A 40 5.98 -2.24 4.32
N SER A 41 7.15 -1.61 4.20
CA SER A 41 7.65 -0.61 5.16
C SER A 41 6.69 0.56 5.32
N ARG A 42 6.21 1.10 4.19
CA ARG A 42 5.22 2.18 4.18
C ARG A 42 3.87 1.75 4.71
N LEU A 43 3.41 0.56 4.34
CA LEU A 43 2.17 0.00 4.86
C LEU A 43 2.28 -0.24 6.37
N ALA A 44 3.40 -0.74 6.87
CA ALA A 44 3.63 -0.95 8.30
C ALA A 44 3.47 0.36 9.09
N LEU A 45 4.00 1.47 8.57
CA LEU A 45 3.79 2.79 9.18
C LEU A 45 2.32 3.23 9.12
N THR A 46 1.66 3.12 7.95
CA THR A 46 0.22 3.43 7.82
C THR A 46 -0.62 2.62 8.80
N ARG A 47 -0.31 1.32 8.95
CA ARG A 47 -0.97 0.42 9.89
C ARG A 47 -0.74 0.82 11.34
N ALA A 48 0.50 1.13 11.72
CA ALA A 48 0.81 1.58 13.07
C ALA A 48 0.05 2.85 13.44
N MET A 49 -0.06 3.80 12.50
CA MET A 49 -0.79 5.04 12.73
C MET A 49 -2.31 4.80 12.88
N VAL A 50 -2.89 3.94 12.06
CA VAL A 50 -4.35 3.66 12.09
C VAL A 50 -4.73 2.72 13.24
N GLU A 51 -4.03 1.60 13.38
CA GLU A 51 -4.38 0.52 14.31
C GLU A 51 -3.85 0.78 15.73
N GLN A 52 -2.74 1.51 15.88
CA GLN A 52 -2.05 1.69 17.17
C GLN A 52 -1.84 3.16 17.55
N ARG A 53 -2.21 4.12 16.69
CA ARG A 53 -1.95 5.56 16.90
C ARG A 53 -0.46 5.85 17.17
N SER A 54 0.43 5.13 16.49
CA SER A 54 1.88 5.19 16.70
C SER A 54 2.65 5.21 15.38
N THR A 55 3.87 5.72 15.40
CA THR A 55 4.83 5.61 14.28
C THR A 55 5.78 4.42 14.43
N ILE A 56 5.72 3.72 15.57
CA ILE A 56 6.50 2.52 15.86
C ILE A 56 5.84 1.33 15.15
N ILE A 57 6.62 0.59 14.35
CA ILE A 57 6.11 -0.50 13.50
C ILE A 57 6.37 -1.90 14.07
N ASP A 58 6.67 -2.03 15.36
CA ASP A 58 7.06 -3.30 16.00
C ASP A 58 6.11 -4.46 15.64
N ARG A 59 4.79 -4.25 15.69
CA ARG A 59 3.80 -5.29 15.33
C ARG A 59 3.89 -5.78 13.89
N TYR A 60 4.44 -4.96 12.98
CA TYR A 60 4.44 -5.23 11.54
C TYR A 60 5.86 -5.33 10.96
N HIS A 61 6.89 -5.16 11.78
CA HIS A 61 8.28 -5.06 11.32
C HIS A 61 8.75 -6.30 10.55
N ALA A 62 8.18 -7.47 10.83
CA ALA A 62 8.47 -8.73 10.16
C ALA A 62 8.01 -8.76 8.68
N THR A 63 7.10 -7.87 8.29
CA THR A 63 6.61 -7.79 6.90
C THR A 63 7.64 -7.19 5.93
N THR A 64 8.76 -6.64 6.43
CA THR A 64 9.76 -5.94 5.63
C THR A 64 11.17 -6.08 6.18
N GLY A 65 12.16 -6.10 5.28
CA GLY A 65 13.57 -5.85 5.60
C GLY A 65 13.95 -4.36 5.54
N ASP A 66 13.19 -3.55 4.79
CA ASP A 66 13.34 -2.09 4.71
C ASP A 66 12.77 -1.45 5.98
N LYS A 67 13.60 -1.27 7.00
CA LYS A 67 13.25 -0.67 8.28
C LYS A 67 14.50 -0.14 8.99
N SER A 68 14.30 0.78 9.91
CA SER A 68 15.34 1.21 10.85
C SER A 68 15.02 0.71 12.25
N TYR A 69 16.05 0.61 13.10
CA TYR A 69 15.92 0.21 14.51
C TYR A 69 16.61 1.24 15.39
N ARG A 70 15.90 1.72 16.40
CA ARG A 70 16.40 2.74 17.34
C ARG A 70 15.67 2.61 18.67
N ASP A 71 16.40 2.73 19.78
CA ASP A 71 15.84 2.81 21.14
C ASP A 71 14.86 1.66 21.47
N GLY A 72 15.15 0.44 21.01
CA GLY A 72 14.29 -0.73 21.26
C GLY A 72 13.20 -0.96 20.22
N HIS A 73 13.00 -0.05 19.27
CA HIS A 73 11.85 -0.03 18.38
C HIS A 73 12.21 -0.03 16.89
N PHE A 74 11.34 -0.60 16.08
CA PHE A 74 11.43 -0.58 14.62
C PHE A 74 10.61 0.57 14.02
N TYR A 75 11.15 1.18 12.96
CA TYR A 75 10.53 2.29 12.25
C TYR A 75 10.58 2.08 10.73
N CYS A 76 9.63 2.68 10.02
CA CYS A 76 9.71 2.82 8.57
C CYS A 76 10.90 3.72 8.21
N ASP A 77 11.70 3.30 7.24
CA ASP A 77 12.89 4.01 6.76
C ASP A 77 12.61 4.83 5.48
N LYS A 78 11.33 4.97 5.11
CA LYS A 78 10.91 5.70 3.91
C LYS A 78 10.32 7.06 4.28
N ALA A 79 10.36 7.99 3.32
CA ALA A 79 9.68 9.27 3.47
C ALA A 79 8.17 9.05 3.79
N PRO A 80 7.61 9.80 4.75
CA PRO A 80 6.29 9.50 5.31
C PRO A 80 5.13 9.87 4.39
N GLY A 81 5.36 10.68 3.35
CA GLY A 81 4.29 11.27 2.53
C GLY A 81 3.28 10.27 1.98
N THR A 82 3.74 9.17 1.36
CA THR A 82 2.83 8.15 0.83
C THR A 82 2.14 7.33 1.92
N SER A 83 2.79 7.11 3.08
CA SER A 83 2.16 6.47 4.23
C SER A 83 1.04 7.33 4.84
N LEU A 84 1.23 8.65 4.89
CA LEU A 84 0.24 9.62 5.36
C LEU A 84 -0.94 9.73 4.39
N LEU A 85 -0.68 9.86 3.09
CA LEU A 85 -1.72 9.89 2.05
C LEU A 85 -2.55 8.59 2.00
N ALA A 86 -1.99 7.48 2.45
CA ALA A 86 -2.69 6.19 2.54
C ALA A 86 -3.61 6.06 3.77
N LEU A 87 -3.53 6.97 4.76
CA LEU A 87 -4.30 6.87 6.01
C LEU A 87 -5.82 6.75 5.77
N PRO A 88 -6.47 7.62 4.96
CA PRO A 88 -7.93 7.58 4.84
C PRO A 88 -8.43 6.28 4.21
N SER A 89 -7.76 5.80 3.16
CA SER A 89 -8.17 4.58 2.47
C SER A 89 -7.88 3.32 3.30
N TYR A 90 -6.77 3.31 4.06
CA TYR A 90 -6.48 2.20 4.97
C TYR A 90 -7.43 2.19 6.17
N ALA A 91 -7.74 3.34 6.77
CA ALA A 91 -8.68 3.45 7.88
C ALA A 91 -10.09 2.96 7.48
N ALA A 92 -10.56 3.35 6.28
CA ALA A 92 -11.82 2.86 5.74
C ALA A 92 -11.81 1.32 5.54
N LEU A 93 -10.74 0.79 4.95
CA LEU A 93 -10.59 -0.67 4.76
C LEU A 93 -10.53 -1.42 6.10
N HIS A 94 -9.78 -0.90 7.06
CA HIS A 94 -9.63 -1.49 8.38
C HIS A 94 -10.97 -1.49 9.12
N GLY A 95 -11.68 -0.36 9.14
CA GLY A 95 -13.02 -0.27 9.73
C GLY A 95 -14.01 -1.23 9.07
N LEU A 96 -14.04 -1.31 7.75
CA LEU A 96 -14.89 -2.27 7.03
C LEU A 96 -14.59 -3.71 7.41
N ARG A 97 -13.31 -4.08 7.52
CA ARG A 97 -12.89 -5.44 7.93
C ARG A 97 -13.28 -5.76 9.37
N GLN A 98 -13.15 -4.81 10.29
CA GLN A 98 -13.58 -4.97 11.67
C GLN A 98 -15.10 -5.21 11.74
N LEU A 99 -15.88 -4.51 10.92
CA LEU A 99 -17.33 -4.68 10.85
C LEU A 99 -17.77 -6.01 10.22
N THR A 100 -17.05 -6.51 9.21
CA THR A 100 -17.38 -7.76 8.53
C THR A 100 -16.74 -9.01 9.15
N GLY A 101 -15.89 -8.85 10.17
CA GLY A 101 -15.10 -9.94 10.75
C GLY A 101 -14.05 -10.50 9.79
N GLY A 102 -13.62 -9.72 8.80
CA GLY A 102 -12.64 -10.15 7.80
C GLY A 102 -11.24 -10.34 8.39
N GLU A 103 -10.49 -11.32 7.89
CA GLU A 103 -9.12 -11.61 8.34
C GLU A 103 -8.23 -10.34 8.28
N PRO A 104 -7.41 -10.05 9.32
CA PRO A 104 -6.53 -8.90 9.29
C PRO A 104 -5.36 -9.10 8.30
N PRO A 105 -4.76 -8.01 7.78
CA PRO A 105 -3.52 -8.08 7.02
C PRO A 105 -2.41 -8.79 7.80
N GLY A 106 -1.92 -9.91 7.26
CA GLY A 106 -0.96 -10.78 7.93
C GLY A 106 0.06 -11.37 6.95
N MET A 107 1.09 -11.96 7.54
CA MET A 107 2.12 -12.72 6.83
C MET A 107 2.35 -14.05 7.53
N ARG A 108 3.04 -14.96 6.85
CA ARG A 108 3.61 -16.17 7.46
C ARG A 108 4.93 -16.50 6.79
N VAL A 109 5.83 -17.09 7.56
CA VAL A 109 7.07 -17.66 7.02
C VAL A 109 6.77 -19.02 6.41
N ILE A 110 7.27 -19.24 5.20
CA ILE A 110 7.26 -20.51 4.50
C ILE A 110 8.71 -21.01 4.50
N PRO A 111 9.00 -22.12 5.23
CA PRO A 111 10.32 -22.71 5.24
C PRO A 111 10.82 -23.01 3.83
N LEU A 112 12.12 -22.85 3.61
CA LEU A 112 12.77 -23.38 2.41
C LEU A 112 12.83 -24.91 2.44
N ASP A 113 13.08 -25.48 3.62
CA ASP A 113 13.14 -26.92 3.82
C ASP A 113 11.80 -27.57 3.42
N ARG A 114 11.87 -28.57 2.55
CA ARG A 114 10.69 -29.18 1.94
C ARG A 114 9.91 -30.02 2.93
N GLU A 115 10.58 -30.65 3.90
CA GLU A 115 9.92 -31.49 4.90
C GLU A 115 9.21 -30.61 5.92
N GLU A 116 9.86 -29.56 6.42
CA GLU A 116 9.24 -28.56 7.29
C GLU A 116 8.04 -27.88 6.60
N ALA A 117 8.17 -27.54 5.31
CA ALA A 117 7.09 -26.96 4.53
C ALA A 117 5.93 -27.96 4.27
N ALA A 118 6.23 -29.22 3.96
CA ALA A 118 5.22 -30.28 3.77
C ALA A 118 4.48 -30.61 5.07
N ALA A 119 5.16 -30.51 6.21
CA ALA A 119 4.57 -30.66 7.54
C ALA A 119 3.67 -29.45 7.93
N GLY A 120 3.58 -28.41 7.10
CA GLY A 120 2.76 -27.24 7.34
C GLY A 120 3.26 -26.35 8.48
N ARG A 121 4.52 -26.51 8.91
CA ARG A 121 5.10 -25.69 9.97
C ARG A 121 5.28 -24.25 9.47
N THR A 122 4.91 -23.30 10.31
CA THR A 122 5.14 -21.87 10.04
C THR A 122 6.03 -21.33 11.15
N PRO A 123 7.34 -21.14 10.88
CA PRO A 123 8.27 -20.58 11.86
C PRO A 123 7.81 -19.21 12.33
N ASP A 124 8.19 -18.86 13.56
CA ASP A 124 8.08 -17.47 14.01
C ASP A 124 8.94 -16.59 13.10
N PRO A 125 8.50 -15.37 12.74
CA PRO A 125 9.30 -14.48 11.92
C PRO A 125 10.69 -14.14 12.47
N SER A 126 10.87 -14.21 13.78
CA SER A 126 12.17 -14.01 14.43
C SER A 126 13.14 -15.17 14.21
N ASP A 127 12.63 -16.38 14.02
CA ASP A 127 13.40 -17.62 13.78
C ASP A 127 13.62 -17.92 12.29
N ARG A 128 13.30 -16.97 11.41
CA ARG A 128 13.39 -17.12 9.96
C ARG A 128 14.83 -17.44 9.52
N LYS A 129 15.00 -18.55 8.81
CA LYS A 129 16.31 -19.00 8.28
C LYS A 129 16.59 -18.38 6.90
N PRO A 130 17.87 -18.31 6.48
CA PRO A 130 18.21 -17.94 5.11
C PRO A 130 17.50 -18.83 4.09
N GLY A 131 16.87 -18.21 3.10
CA GLY A 131 16.11 -18.90 2.05
C GLY A 131 14.61 -19.06 2.33
N ASP A 132 14.17 -18.90 3.59
CA ASP A 132 12.75 -18.90 3.92
C ASP A 132 12.02 -17.73 3.26
N ARG A 133 10.79 -17.99 2.81
CA ARG A 133 9.98 -17.03 2.06
C ARG A 133 8.87 -16.45 2.93
N ILE A 134 8.59 -15.17 2.77
CA ILE A 134 7.43 -14.55 3.42
C ILE A 134 6.24 -14.64 2.47
N ARG A 135 5.11 -15.18 2.95
CA ARG A 135 3.85 -15.20 2.20
C ARG A 135 2.83 -14.32 2.91
N TYR A 136 2.27 -13.38 2.17
CA TYR A 136 1.24 -12.46 2.64
C TYR A 136 -0.15 -13.02 2.33
N ASN A 137 -1.08 -12.88 3.27
CA ASN A 137 -2.47 -13.27 3.05
C ASN A 137 -3.19 -12.30 2.09
N GLN A 138 -4.41 -12.66 1.68
CA GLN A 138 -5.18 -11.83 0.75
C GLN A 138 -5.52 -10.46 1.34
N ALA A 139 -5.75 -10.40 2.66
CA ALA A 139 -6.03 -9.14 3.35
C ALA A 139 -4.86 -8.15 3.23
N HIS A 140 -3.63 -8.63 3.35
CA HIS A 140 -2.42 -7.83 3.21
C HIS A 140 -2.20 -7.36 1.76
N ARG A 141 -2.43 -8.24 0.78
CA ARG A 141 -2.39 -7.86 -0.64
C ARG A 141 -3.44 -6.81 -0.98
N LEU A 142 -4.65 -6.93 -0.44
CA LEU A 142 -5.71 -5.94 -0.61
C LEU A 142 -5.36 -4.61 0.06
N ALA A 143 -4.79 -4.64 1.26
CA ALA A 143 -4.34 -3.43 1.95
C ALA A 143 -3.29 -2.68 1.14
N LEU A 144 -2.28 -3.38 0.60
CA LEU A 144 -1.30 -2.79 -0.31
C LEU A 144 -1.93 -2.22 -1.57
N TYR A 145 -2.86 -2.96 -2.18
CA TYR A 145 -3.55 -2.53 -3.38
C TYR A 145 -4.31 -1.21 -3.16
N VAL A 146 -5.18 -1.17 -2.15
CA VAL A 146 -6.02 0.00 -1.85
C VAL A 146 -5.17 1.21 -1.46
N THR A 147 -4.17 1.00 -0.61
CA THR A 147 -3.28 2.10 -0.18
C THR A 147 -2.46 2.64 -1.34
N ARG A 148 -1.89 1.79 -2.20
CA ARG A 148 -1.13 2.21 -3.38
C ARG A 148 -2.02 2.92 -4.41
N LEU A 149 -3.22 2.41 -4.67
CA LEU A 149 -4.17 3.03 -5.60
C LEU A 149 -4.49 4.45 -5.16
N CYS A 150 -4.82 4.66 -3.88
CA CYS A 150 -5.22 5.98 -3.37
C CYS A 150 -4.05 6.95 -3.15
N SER A 151 -2.90 6.47 -2.65
CA SER A 151 -1.79 7.34 -2.25
C SER A 151 -0.77 7.61 -3.37
N VAL A 152 -0.72 6.75 -4.40
CA VAL A 152 0.24 6.87 -5.50
C VAL A 152 -0.50 7.06 -6.83
N SER A 153 -1.36 6.13 -7.22
CA SER A 153 -1.96 6.15 -8.55
C SER A 153 -2.91 7.33 -8.77
N LEU A 154 -3.86 7.57 -7.84
CA LEU A 154 -4.79 8.69 -7.93
C LEU A 154 -4.06 10.05 -7.77
N VAL A 155 -3.04 10.09 -6.92
CA VAL A 155 -2.22 11.30 -6.72
C VAL A 155 -1.41 11.62 -7.98
N ALA A 156 -0.85 10.61 -8.66
CA ALA A 156 -0.17 10.78 -9.93
C ALA A 156 -1.13 11.29 -11.02
N LEU A 157 -2.35 10.75 -11.10
CA LEU A 157 -3.38 11.25 -12.02
C LEU A 157 -3.76 12.71 -11.73
N ALA A 158 -3.95 13.07 -10.45
CA ALA A 158 -4.22 14.45 -10.05
C ALA A 158 -3.05 15.38 -10.41
N GLY A 159 -1.81 14.93 -10.22
CA GLY A 159 -0.61 15.66 -10.65
C GLY A 159 -0.54 15.86 -12.15
N LEU A 160 -0.88 14.84 -12.95
CA LEU A 160 -0.95 14.95 -14.41
C LEU A 160 -2.03 15.94 -14.86
N VAL A 161 -3.20 15.93 -14.22
CA VAL A 161 -4.26 16.93 -14.49
C VAL A 161 -3.79 18.34 -14.13
N ALA A 162 -3.13 18.51 -12.98
CA ALA A 162 -2.60 19.80 -12.58
C ALA A 162 -1.53 20.31 -13.55
N LEU A 163 -0.59 19.45 -13.96
CA LEU A 163 0.40 19.78 -14.98
C LEU A 163 -0.26 20.15 -16.31
N TYR A 164 -1.26 19.38 -16.75
CA TYR A 164 -1.99 19.67 -17.98
C TYR A 164 -2.62 21.07 -17.95
N LEU A 165 -3.27 21.44 -16.85
CA LEU A 165 -3.87 22.77 -16.66
C LEU A 165 -2.86 23.92 -16.59
N LEU A 166 -1.57 23.65 -16.38
CA LEU A 166 -0.54 24.70 -16.42
C LEU A 166 -0.13 25.07 -17.85
N PHE A 167 -0.39 24.21 -18.83
CA PHE A 167 0.04 24.39 -20.22
C PHE A 167 -1.11 24.71 -21.19
N PHE A 168 -2.36 24.65 -20.73
CA PHE A 168 -3.57 24.92 -21.51
C PHE A 168 -4.54 25.80 -20.72
#